data_AF-A0A1E4K1P1-F1
#
_entry.id   AF-A0A1E4K1P1-F1
#
_cell.length_a   1.000
_cell.length_b   1.000
_cell.length_c   1.000
_cell.angle_alpha   90.00
_cell.angle_beta   90.00
_cell.angle_gamma   90.00
#
_symmetry.space_group_name_H-M   'P 1'
#
loop_
_entity.id
_entity.type
_entity.pdbx_description
1 polymer ?
#
loop_
_entity_poly.entity_id
_entity_poly.type
_entity_poly.pdbx_seq_one_letter_code
_entity_poly.pdbx_strand_id
1 'polypeptide(L)'
;MQRYLISFDDGTMVIPEEDLPAVSEAARAVVREAKAAGVWIFGGGLLTQQASIVARDGSVSDGPCPETKAVIGGFSILEVPSRQEALAWAAKLAQACRCAQEVREIMYDPES
;
A
#
# COMPACT_ATOMS: atom_id res chain seq x y z
N MET A 1 -16.63 -11.42 3.50
CA MET A 1 -15.29 -11.11 2.97
C MET A 1 -14.56 -10.26 4.00
N GLN A 2 -13.24 -10.27 4.02
CA GLN A 2 -12.42 -9.46 4.92
C GLN A 2 -11.58 -8.48 4.10
N ARG A 3 -11.35 -7.30 4.67
CA ARG A 3 -10.54 -6.27 4.04
C ARG A 3 -9.10 -6.39 4.54
N TYR A 4 -8.15 -6.33 3.61
CA TYR A 4 -6.72 -6.43 3.92
C TYR A 4 -5.99 -5.22 3.38
N LEU A 5 -5.14 -4.64 4.23
CA LEU A 5 -4.11 -3.69 3.86
C LEU A 5 -2.87 -4.47 3.41
N ILE A 6 -2.41 -4.21 2.19
CA ILE A 6 -1.13 -4.67 1.67
C ILE A 6 -0.28 -3.43 1.43
N SER A 7 0.86 -3.32 2.13
CA SER A 7 1.68 -2.10 2.11
C SER A 7 3.18 -2.41 2.09
N PHE A 8 3.98 -1.44 1.66
CA PHE A 8 5.43 -1.44 1.82
C PHE A 8 5.89 -0.10 2.39
N ASP A 9 7.01 -0.13 3.10
CA ASP A 9 7.59 1.09 3.70
C ASP A 9 8.32 1.91 2.63
N ASP A 10 8.29 3.23 2.79
CA ASP A 10 9.03 4.17 1.97
C ASP A 10 10.54 3.84 2.01
N GLY A 11 11.20 3.97 0.86
CA GLY A 11 12.60 3.57 0.68
C GLY A 11 12.88 2.06 0.52
N THR A 12 11.88 1.16 0.63
CA THR A 12 12.09 -0.28 0.41
C THR A 12 12.08 -0.69 -1.06
N MET A 13 11.51 0.15 -1.94
CA MET A 13 11.56 -0.04 -3.39
C MET A 13 12.89 0.46 -3.95
N VAL A 14 13.97 -0.28 -3.68
CA VAL A 14 15.32 0.04 -4.15
C VAL A 14 15.51 -0.50 -5.57
N ILE A 15 15.20 0.33 -6.57
CA ILE A 15 15.32 0.00 -7.99
C ILE A 15 16.04 1.14 -8.75
N PRO A 16 16.67 0.85 -9.89
CA PRO A 16 17.16 1.89 -10.80
C PRO A 16 16.03 2.80 -11.28
N GLU A 17 16.30 4.09 -11.48
CA GLU A 17 15.29 5.05 -11.92
C GLU A 17 14.73 4.68 -13.30
N GLU A 18 15.58 4.15 -14.19
CA GLU A 18 15.16 3.67 -15.51
C GLU A 18 14.14 2.52 -15.48
N ASP A 19 14.08 1.79 -14.36
CA ASP A 19 13.14 0.68 -14.18
C ASP A 19 11.78 1.12 -13.64
N LEU A 20 11.64 2.37 -13.14
CA LEU A 20 10.39 2.89 -12.58
C LEU A 20 9.19 2.74 -13.53
N PRO A 21 9.28 3.05 -14.84
CA PRO A 21 8.16 2.87 -15.75
C PRO A 21 7.72 1.40 -15.85
N ALA A 22 8.67 0.47 -15.91
CA ALA A 22 8.39 -0.96 -16.01
C ALA A 22 7.74 -1.51 -14.72
N VAL A 23 8.26 -1.10 -13.56
CA VAL A 23 7.68 -1.43 -12.24
C VAL A 23 6.28 -0.85 -12.10
N SER A 24 6.07 0.40 -12.51
CA SER A 24 4.77 1.06 -12.48
C SER A 24 3.74 0.31 -13.34
N GLU A 25 4.11 -0.09 -14.56
CA GLU A 25 3.20 -0.87 -15.41
C GLU A 25 2.94 -2.28 -14.89
N ALA A 26 3.94 -2.95 -14.33
CA ALA A 26 3.75 -4.25 -13.69
C ALA A 26 2.76 -4.15 -12.52
N ALA A 27 2.92 -3.15 -11.64
CA ALA A 27 1.99 -2.91 -10.54
C ALA A 27 0.58 -2.60 -11.05
N ARG A 28 0.45 -1.74 -12.08
CA ARG A 28 -0.83 -1.44 -12.72
C ARG A 28 -1.48 -2.67 -13.37
N ALA A 29 -0.70 -3.63 -13.88
CA ALA A 29 -1.23 -4.88 -14.39
C ALA A 29 -1.91 -5.71 -13.28
N VAL A 30 -1.26 -5.83 -12.12
CA VAL A 30 -1.85 -6.48 -10.94
C VAL A 30 -3.12 -5.76 -10.48
N VAL A 31 -3.11 -4.42 -10.47
CA VAL A 31 -4.31 -3.62 -10.14
C VAL A 31 -5.45 -3.88 -11.12
N ARG A 32 -5.17 -3.97 -12.43
CA ARG A 32 -6.18 -4.29 -13.45
C ARG A 32 -6.77 -5.70 -13.21
N GLU A 33 -5.92 -6.66 -12.87
CA GLU A 33 -6.35 -8.03 -12.54
C GLU A 33 -7.23 -8.06 -11.29
N ALA A 34 -6.83 -7.37 -10.21
CA ALA A 34 -7.58 -7.28 -8.97
C ALA A 34 -8.95 -6.59 -9.16
N LYS A 35 -9.00 -5.54 -10.00
CA LYS A 35 -10.26 -4.89 -10.40
C LYS A 35 -11.15 -5.85 -11.19
N ALA A 36 -10.60 -6.57 -12.16
CA ALA A 36 -11.36 -7.55 -12.94
C ALA A 36 -11.91 -8.70 -12.09
N ALA A 37 -11.17 -9.11 -11.05
CA ALA A 37 -11.61 -10.09 -10.07
C ALA A 37 -12.62 -9.55 -9.03
N GLY A 38 -12.90 -8.24 -9.04
CA GLY A 38 -13.84 -7.61 -8.10
C GLY A 38 -13.32 -7.48 -6.67
N VAL A 39 -12.02 -7.67 -6.43
CA VAL A 39 -11.42 -7.64 -5.08
C VAL A 39 -10.75 -6.31 -4.75
N TRP A 40 -10.59 -5.41 -5.72
CA TRP A 40 -9.91 -4.12 -5.54
C TRP A 40 -10.83 -3.07 -4.90
N ILE A 41 -10.46 -2.56 -3.73
CA ILE A 41 -11.12 -1.40 -3.11
C ILE A 41 -10.41 -0.12 -3.53
N PHE A 42 -9.16 0.07 -3.10
CA PHE A 42 -8.38 1.30 -3.34
C PHE A 42 -6.88 1.06 -3.13
N GLY A 43 -6.01 1.93 -3.65
CA GLY A 43 -4.57 1.85 -3.44
C GLY A 43 -3.76 2.81 -4.30
N GLY A 44 -2.50 3.00 -3.95
CA GLY A 44 -1.56 3.89 -4.63
C GLY A 44 -0.23 4.02 -3.91
N GLY A 45 0.74 4.65 -4.58
CA GLY A 45 1.97 5.13 -3.96
C GLY A 45 1.74 6.46 -3.24
N LEU A 46 2.47 6.68 -2.16
CA LEU A 46 2.48 7.93 -1.40
C LEU A 46 3.74 8.74 -1.75
N LEU A 47 3.62 10.06 -1.69
CA LEU A 47 4.76 10.96 -1.94
C LEU A 47 5.64 11.03 -0.69
N THR A 48 6.91 10.67 -0.85
CA THR A 48 7.96 10.70 0.18
C THR A 48 7.99 12.05 0.91
N GLN A 49 7.93 12.02 2.24
CA GLN A 49 8.10 13.16 3.15
C GLN A 49 7.13 14.35 2.93
N GLN A 50 5.94 14.13 2.36
CA GLN A 50 4.92 15.18 2.16
C GLN A 50 3.71 15.04 3.11
N ALA A 51 3.93 14.59 4.34
CA ALA A 51 2.86 14.39 5.31
C ALA A 51 2.64 15.63 6.18
N SER A 52 1.38 15.89 6.54
CA SER A 52 1.04 16.81 7.64
C SER A 52 0.45 16.02 8.81
N ILE A 53 0.84 16.40 10.02
CA ILE A 53 0.34 15.81 11.27
C ILE A 53 -0.64 16.80 11.89
N VAL A 54 -1.85 16.33 12.17
CA VAL A 54 -2.87 17.10 12.90
C VAL A 54 -2.93 16.58 14.32
N ALA A 55 -2.56 17.43 15.29
CA ALA A 55 -2.59 17.07 16.70
C ALA A 55 -4.02 17.14 17.26
N ARG A 56 -4.20 16.63 18.50
CA ARG A 56 -5.52 16.57 19.16
C ARG A 56 -6.14 17.94 19.43
N ASP A 57 -5.34 18.98 19.52
CA ASP A 57 -5.77 20.37 19.68
C ASP A 57 -6.07 21.07 18.34
N GLY A 58 -5.94 20.35 17.23
CA GLY A 58 -6.16 20.86 15.88
C GLY A 58 -4.95 21.59 15.28
N SER A 59 -3.82 21.69 15.99
CA SER A 59 -2.59 22.23 15.41
C SER A 59 -2.05 21.32 14.30
N VAL A 60 -1.50 21.96 13.26
CA VAL A 60 -0.94 21.27 12.09
C VAL A 60 0.56 21.50 12.06
N SER A 61 1.33 20.42 11.91
CA SER A 61 2.76 20.48 11.67
C SER A 61 3.16 19.60 10.49
N ASP A 62 4.32 19.87 9.91
CA ASP A 62 4.89 18.96 8.93
C ASP A 62 5.34 17.67 9.63
N GLY A 63 5.22 16.55 8.92
CA GLY A 63 5.70 15.25 9.33
C GLY A 63 6.51 14.60 8.20
N PRO A 64 7.20 13.48 8.49
CA PRO A 64 7.13 12.67 9.71
C PRO A 64 8.03 13.18 10.84
N CYS A 65 7.53 13.14 12.09
CA CYS A 65 8.33 13.38 13.29
C CYS A 65 8.39 12.11 14.16
N PRO A 66 9.58 11.57 14.48
CA PRO A 66 10.90 11.98 13.95
C PRO A 66 11.06 11.63 12.47
N GLU A 67 11.94 12.35 11.76
CA GLU A 67 12.26 12.14 10.33
C GLU A 67 12.72 10.70 10.01
N THR A 68 13.16 9.95 11.02
CA THR A 68 13.62 8.56 10.90
C THR A 68 12.52 7.51 11.06
N LYS A 69 11.25 7.92 11.19
CA LYS A 69 10.14 6.96 11.34
C LYS A 69 9.87 6.26 10.01
N ALA A 70 9.81 4.93 10.01
CA ALA A 70 9.30 4.17 8.88
C ALA A 70 7.83 4.58 8.59
N VAL A 71 7.58 5.02 7.36
CA VAL A 71 6.26 5.41 6.87
C VAL A 71 5.91 4.57 5.65
N ILE A 72 4.61 4.42 5.39
CA ILE A 72 4.13 3.68 4.22
C ILE A 72 4.53 4.46 2.96
N GLY A 73 5.21 3.80 2.03
CA GLY A 73 5.55 4.34 0.70
C GLY A 73 4.49 4.00 -0.35
N GLY A 74 3.71 2.95 -0.13
CA GLY A 74 2.58 2.60 -0.97
C GLY A 74 1.72 1.50 -0.37
N PHE A 75 0.47 1.44 -0.80
CA PHE A 75 -0.49 0.48 -0.27
C PHE A 75 -1.59 0.10 -1.25
N SER A 76 -2.28 -0.98 -0.92
CA SER A 76 -3.56 -1.37 -1.51
C SER A 76 -4.46 -1.95 -0.44
N ILE A 77 -5.77 -1.76 -0.63
CA ILE A 77 -6.84 -2.35 0.16
C ILE A 77 -7.60 -3.29 -0.76
N LEU A 78 -7.67 -4.55 -0.38
CA LEU A 78 -8.40 -5.60 -1.09
C LEU A 78 -9.48 -6.17 -0.19
N GLU A 79 -10.60 -6.59 -0.77
CA GLU A 79 -11.64 -7.36 -0.10
C GLU A 79 -11.68 -8.77 -0.69
N VAL A 80 -11.36 -9.76 0.14
CA VAL A 80 -11.21 -11.17 -0.27
C VAL A 80 -11.83 -12.09 0.79
N PRO A 81 -12.18 -13.35 0.45
CA PRO A 81 -12.81 -14.28 1.39
C PRO A 81 -11.86 -14.88 2.43
N SER A 82 -10.52 -14.73 2.28
CA SER A 82 -9.56 -15.27 3.23
C SER A 82 -8.20 -14.57 3.22
N ARG A 83 -7.44 -14.74 4.31
CA ARG A 83 -6.04 -14.29 4.43
C ARG A 83 -5.12 -14.93 3.38
N GLN A 84 -5.39 -16.17 2.97
CA GLN A 84 -4.58 -16.86 1.96
C GLN A 84 -4.71 -16.20 0.59
N GLU A 85 -5.92 -15.76 0.23
CA GLU A 85 -6.12 -14.98 -0.99
C GLU A 85 -5.46 -13.61 -0.90
N ALA A 86 -5.52 -12.94 0.26
CA ALA A 86 -4.80 -11.68 0.47
C ALA A 86 -3.29 -11.85 0.29
N LEU A 87 -2.70 -12.92 0.82
CA LEU A 87 -1.27 -13.25 0.64
C LEU A 87 -0.93 -13.55 -0.82
N ALA A 88 -1.83 -14.20 -1.57
CA ALA A 88 -1.63 -14.46 -2.99
C ALA A 88 -1.59 -13.16 -3.81
N TRP A 89 -2.48 -12.21 -3.52
CA TRP A 89 -2.44 -10.88 -4.13
C TRP A 89 -1.20 -10.09 -3.71
N ALA A 90 -0.84 -10.14 -2.43
CA ALA A 90 0.37 -9.51 -1.93
C ALA A 90 1.64 -10.05 -2.59
N ALA A 91 1.71 -11.35 -2.91
CA ALA A 91 2.83 -11.93 -3.63
C ALA A 91 2.96 -11.36 -5.06
N LYS A 92 1.84 -11.17 -5.77
CA LYS A 92 1.84 -10.52 -7.08
C LYS A 92 2.33 -9.07 -7.00
N LEU A 93 1.83 -8.32 -6.01
CA LEU A 93 2.26 -6.94 -5.75
C LEU A 93 3.74 -6.88 -5.36
N ALA A 94 4.23 -7.81 -4.53
CA ALA A 94 5.64 -7.89 -4.14
C ALA A 94 6.56 -8.09 -5.34
N GLN A 95 6.17 -9.01 -6.25
CA GLN A 95 6.90 -9.24 -7.48
C GLN A 95 6.88 -8.02 -8.40
N ALA A 96 5.71 -7.39 -8.56
CA ALA A 96 5.54 -6.23 -9.43
C ALA A 96 6.31 -5.00 -8.94
N CYS A 97 6.18 -4.66 -7.65
CA CYS A 97 6.84 -3.53 -6.99
C CYS A 97 8.32 -3.80 -6.67
N ARG A 98 8.79 -5.05 -6.84
CA ARG A 98 10.16 -5.49 -6.52
C ARG A 98 10.58 -5.22 -5.07
N CYS A 99 9.62 -5.23 -4.14
CA CYS A 99 9.84 -5.05 -2.71
C CYS A 99 8.88 -5.91 -1.88
N ALA A 100 9.29 -6.26 -0.66
CA ALA A 100 8.45 -7.02 0.26
C ALA A 100 7.17 -6.26 0.60
N GLN A 101 6.07 -6.99 0.74
CA GLN A 101 4.77 -6.44 1.13
C GLN A 101 4.38 -6.98 2.50
N GLU A 102 3.94 -6.09 3.39
CA GLU A 102 3.30 -6.43 4.64
C GLU A 102 1.79 -6.61 4.40
N VAL A 103 1.18 -7.63 5.02
CA VAL A 103 -0.26 -7.92 4.89
C VAL A 103 -0.92 -7.90 6.26
N ARG A 104 -1.87 -6.98 6.44
CA ARG A 104 -2.64 -6.79 7.68
C ARG A 104 -4.13 -6.87 7.40
N GLU A 105 -4.86 -7.58 8.25
CA GLU A 105 -6.32 -7.56 8.23
C GLU A 105 -6.81 -6.24 8.83
N ILE A 106 -7.77 -5.61 8.16
CA ILE A 106 -8.45 -4.41 8.65
C ILE A 106 -9.62 -4.88 9.51
N MET A 107 -9.73 -4.34 10.72
CA MET A 107 -10.84 -4.61 11.62
C MET A 107 -12.17 -4.27 10.92
N TYR A 108 -13.18 -5.13 11.11
CA TYR A 108 -14.52 -4.82 10.66
C TYR A 108 -15.09 -3.63 11.46
N ASP A 109 -15.55 -2.61 10.74
CA ASP A 109 -16.31 -1.49 11.29
C ASP A 109 -17.65 -1.41 10.52
N PRO A 110 -18.80 -1.45 11.21
CA PRO A 110 -20.11 -1.37 10.56
C PRO A 110 -20.36 -0.04 9.82
N GLU A 111 -19.58 1.01 10.08
CA GLU A 111 -19.67 2.30 9.38
C GLU A 111 -18.73 2.40 8.17
N SER A 112 -17.98 1.33 7.82
CA SER A 112 -16.93 1.32 6.78
C SER A 112 -17.27 0.65 5.46
#